data_AF-A0A625U1C5-F1
#
_entry.id   AF-A0A625U1C5-F1
#
_cell.length_a   1.000
_cell.length_b   1.000
_cell.length_c   1.000
_cell.angle_alpha   90.00
_cell.angle_beta   90.00
_cell.angle_gamma   90.00
#
_symmetry.space_group_name_H-M   'P 1'
#
loop_
_entity.id
_entity.type
_entity.pdbx_description
1 polymer ?
#
loop_
_entity_poly.entity_id
_entity_poly.type
_entity_poly.pdbx_seq_one_letter_code
_entity_poly.pdbx_strand_id
1 'polypeptide(L)'
;MSYARHLPVLMYHHVSDKPGQITLSPCTFRAQMKWLAESGWKTVTAAEVEAFYHGARLPRKSVMLTFDGGWLDNWLQVFPVLQEFNLHAHLFLVTSLISDGPVRIPAGEPVYSHDECQMLVKQGRADEV
;
A
#
# COMPACT_ATOMS: atom_id res chain seq x y z
N MET A 1 18.27 22.97 -7.36
CA MET A 1 17.48 21.82 -6.84
C MET A 1 18.43 20.73 -6.36
N SER A 2 18.12 20.07 -5.25
CA SER A 2 18.90 18.90 -4.78
C SER A 2 18.20 17.60 -5.20
N TYR A 3 18.99 16.60 -5.57
CA TYR A 3 18.50 15.32 -6.08
C TYR A 3 18.66 14.21 -5.03
N ALA A 4 17.84 13.17 -5.14
CA ALA A 4 17.98 11.98 -4.31
C ALA A 4 19.26 11.22 -4.67
N ARG A 5 20.00 10.76 -3.66
CA ARG A 5 21.12 9.81 -3.83
C ARG A 5 20.69 8.37 -3.57
N HIS A 6 19.64 8.21 -2.77
CA HIS A 6 19.02 6.93 -2.43
C HIS A 6 17.52 7.15 -2.44
N LEU A 7 16.77 6.09 -2.72
CA LEU A 7 15.32 6.08 -2.66
C LEU A 7 14.88 5.28 -1.42
N PRO A 8 14.39 5.93 -0.35
CA PRO A 8 13.77 5.24 0.77
C PRO A 8 12.53 4.48 0.32
N VAL A 9 12.32 3.30 0.89
CA VAL A 9 11.15 2.44 0.65
C VAL A 9 10.42 2.26 1.97
N LEU A 10 9.13 2.59 2.00
CA LEU A 10 8.23 2.32 3.12
C LEU A 10 7.32 1.16 2.74
N MET A 11 7.47 0.03 3.43
CA MET A 11 6.74 -1.20 3.14
C MET A 11 5.65 -1.42 4.18
N TYR A 12 4.45 -1.76 3.70
CA TYR A 12 3.27 -2.05 4.48
C TYR A 12 2.69 -3.41 4.07
N HIS A 13 1.87 -4.00 4.93
CA HIS A 13 1.05 -5.18 4.59
C HIS A 13 -0.43 -4.85 4.75
N HIS A 14 -0.89 -4.71 5.99
CA HIS A 14 -2.27 -4.40 6.31
C HIS A 14 -2.43 -2.96 6.83
N VAL A 15 -3.52 -2.30 6.41
CA VAL A 15 -4.04 -1.09 7.05
C VAL A 15 -5.45 -1.39 7.54
N SER A 16 -5.58 -1.68 8.83
CA SER A 16 -6.80 -2.27 9.40
C SER A 16 -6.99 -1.89 10.86
N ASP A 17 -8.24 -1.77 11.30
CA ASP A 17 -8.61 -1.54 12.70
C ASP A 17 -8.41 -2.79 13.57
N LYS A 18 -8.17 -3.96 12.97
CA LYS A 18 -7.76 -5.17 13.70
C LYS A 18 -6.25 -5.19 13.90
N PRO A 19 -5.75 -5.07 15.14
CA PRO A 19 -4.31 -5.06 15.39
C PRO A 19 -3.65 -6.40 15.05
N GLY A 20 -2.36 -6.36 14.70
CA GLY A 20 -1.57 -7.54 14.33
C GLY A 20 -0.09 -7.19 14.11
N GLN A 21 0.77 -8.19 13.96
CA GLN A 21 2.23 -7.98 13.89
C GLN A 21 2.69 -7.14 12.68
N ILE A 22 1.93 -7.17 11.59
CA ILE A 22 2.24 -6.46 10.34
C ILE A 22 1.10 -5.50 9.93
N THR A 23 0.36 -5.00 10.91
CA THR A 23 -0.81 -4.14 10.69
C THR A 23 -0.58 -2.73 11.23
N LEU A 24 -0.90 -1.73 10.40
CA LEU A 24 -0.97 -0.33 10.82
C LEU A 24 -2.44 0.11 10.94
N SER A 25 -2.77 0.96 11.91
CA SER A 25 -4.14 1.49 11.98
C SER A 25 -4.43 2.48 10.84
N PRO A 26 -5.67 2.55 10.32
CA PRO A 26 -6.07 3.50 9.28
C PRO A 26 -5.77 4.95 9.66
N CYS A 27 -6.01 5.32 10.92
CA CYS A 27 -5.71 6.65 11.44
C CYS A 27 -4.20 6.98 11.34
N THR A 28 -3.34 6.04 11.73
CA THR A 28 -1.88 6.24 11.67
C THR A 28 -1.40 6.29 10.22
N PHE A 29 -1.88 5.38 9.38
CA PHE A 29 -1.54 5.36 7.95
C PHE A 29 -1.88 6.70 7.29
N ARG A 30 -3.11 7.18 7.51
CA ARG A 30 -3.58 8.46 6.99
C ARG A 30 -2.74 9.63 7.51
N ALA A 31 -2.34 9.63 8.78
CA ALA A 31 -1.48 10.67 9.33
C ALA A 31 -0.09 10.67 8.67
N GLN A 32 0.49 9.49 8.40
CA GLN A 32 1.76 9.37 7.68
C GLN A 32 1.65 9.89 6.24
N MET A 33 0.61 9.52 5.51
CA MET A 33 0.40 9.96 4.12
C MET A 33 0.18 11.47 4.03
N LYS A 34 -0.63 12.03 4.94
CA LYS A 34 -0.81 13.47 5.08
C LYS A 34 0.52 14.18 5.32
N TRP A 35 1.34 13.67 6.26
CA TRP A 35 2.64 14.26 6.55
C TRP A 35 3.59 14.22 5.35
N LEU A 36 3.61 13.12 4.57
CA LEU A 36 4.41 13.03 3.35
C LEU A 36 4.01 14.14 2.37
N ALA A 37 2.72 14.27 2.09
CA ALA A 37 2.18 15.26 1.16
C ALA A 37 2.48 16.70 1.63
N GLU A 38 2.17 17.05 2.88
CA GLU A 38 2.39 18.39 3.43
C GLU A 38 3.88 18.74 3.58
N SER A 39 4.73 17.73 3.79
CA SER A 39 6.18 17.92 3.89
C SER A 39 6.88 17.98 2.53
N GLY A 40 6.14 17.90 1.42
CA GLY A 40 6.68 17.98 0.05
C GLY A 40 7.46 16.75 -0.37
N TRP A 41 7.12 15.57 0.15
CA TRP A 41 7.58 14.30 -0.40
C TRP A 41 6.78 13.94 -1.64
N LYS A 42 7.48 13.40 -2.64
CA LYS A 42 6.89 12.81 -3.83
C LYS A 42 7.00 11.30 -3.73
N THR A 43 5.88 10.60 -3.90
CA THR A 43 5.87 9.16 -4.09
C THR A 43 6.16 8.82 -5.54
N VAL A 44 7.06 7.86 -5.77
CA VAL A 44 7.52 7.52 -7.14
C VAL A 44 6.69 6.42 -7.78
N THR A 45 6.48 6.54 -9.09
CA THR A 45 5.86 5.49 -9.93
C THR A 45 6.88 4.41 -10.34
N ALA A 46 6.41 3.28 -10.87
CA ALA A 46 7.29 2.20 -11.36
C ALA A 46 8.25 2.68 -12.46
N ALA A 47 7.76 3.46 -13.42
CA ALA A 47 8.58 4.04 -14.47
C ALA A 47 9.65 5.00 -13.93
N GLU A 48 9.34 5.77 -12.89
CA GLU A 48 10.32 6.65 -12.24
C GLU A 48 11.39 5.87 -11.45
N VAL A 49 11.00 4.76 -10.81
CA VAL A 49 11.95 3.86 -10.12
C VAL A 49 12.90 3.23 -11.14
N GLU A 50 12.37 2.70 -12.24
CA GLU A 50 13.17 2.13 -13.34
C GLU A 50 14.13 3.18 -13.92
N ALA A 51 13.62 4.37 -14.26
CA ALA A 51 14.45 5.45 -14.78
C ALA A 51 15.56 5.86 -13.79
N PHE A 52 15.25 5.94 -12.50
CA PHE A 52 16.24 6.25 -11.46
C PHE A 52 17.33 5.18 -11.38
N TYR A 53 16.96 3.90 -11.49
CA TYR A 53 17.91 2.79 -11.55
C TYR A 53 18.84 2.90 -12.77
N HIS A 54 18.34 3.42 -13.89
CA HIS A 54 19.12 3.71 -15.11
C HIS A 54 19.86 5.07 -15.09
N GLY A 55 19.90 5.76 -13.95
CA GLY A 55 20.69 6.98 -13.76
C GLY A 55 19.93 8.29 -13.98
N ALA A 56 18.61 8.25 -14.20
CA ALA A 56 17.78 9.45 -14.12
C ALA A 56 17.77 10.01 -12.69
N ARG A 57 17.37 11.28 -12.56
CA ARG A 57 17.36 11.97 -11.25
C ARG A 57 15.96 12.06 -10.70
N LEU A 58 15.84 11.80 -9.40
CA LEU A 58 14.62 12.07 -8.62
C LEU A 58 14.81 13.32 -7.75
N PRO A 59 13.72 14.04 -7.42
CA PRO A 59 13.75 15.07 -6.38
C PRO A 59 14.30 14.51 -5.06
N ARG A 60 15.04 15.30 -4.28
CA ARG A 60 15.62 14.83 -3.01
C ARG A 60 14.59 14.21 -2.05
N LYS A 61 13.38 14.76 -2.00
CA LYS A 61 12.26 14.23 -1.20
C LYS A 61 11.43 13.26 -2.03
N SER A 62 12.02 12.15 -2.45
CA SER A 62 11.31 11.07 -3.14
C SER A 62 11.27 9.83 -2.26
N VAL A 63 10.14 9.13 -2.25
CA VAL A 63 9.92 7.91 -1.45
C VAL A 63 9.12 6.90 -2.26
N MET A 64 9.37 5.60 -2.08
CA MET A 64 8.56 4.53 -2.64
C MET A 64 7.66 3.97 -1.54
N LEU A 65 6.38 3.80 -1.82
CA LEU A 65 5.43 3.11 -0.94
C LEU A 65 5.14 1.74 -1.54
N THR A 66 5.27 0.69 -0.74
CA THR A 66 4.96 -0.68 -1.17
C THR A 66 3.96 -1.33 -0.23
N PHE A 67 3.10 -2.18 -0.81
CA PHE A 67 2.15 -3.01 -0.09
C PHE A 67 2.32 -4.45 -0.55
N ASP A 68 2.60 -5.34 0.40
CA ASP A 68 2.94 -6.73 0.12
C ASP A 68 1.79 -7.65 0.54
N GLY A 69 1.46 -8.61 -0.32
CA GLY A 69 0.40 -9.60 -0.09
C GLY A 69 -0.85 -9.36 -0.95
N GLY A 70 -1.21 -8.10 -1.16
CA GLY A 70 -2.38 -7.74 -1.97
C GLY A 70 -3.72 -7.95 -1.26
N TRP A 71 -3.75 -7.76 0.05
CA TRP A 71 -4.94 -7.95 0.88
C TRP A 71 -6.04 -6.93 0.55
N LEU A 72 -7.29 -7.33 0.76
CA LEU A 72 -8.47 -6.54 0.43
C LEU A 72 -8.48 -5.17 1.12
N ASP A 73 -7.92 -5.05 2.33
CA ASP A 73 -7.82 -3.76 3.01
C ASP A 73 -6.94 -2.74 2.26
N ASN A 74 -6.02 -3.18 1.40
CA ASN A 74 -5.25 -2.27 0.56
C ASN A 74 -6.16 -1.56 -0.47
N TRP A 75 -7.19 -2.23 -0.95
CA TRP A 75 -8.21 -1.61 -1.79
C TRP A 75 -9.16 -0.74 -0.98
N LEU A 76 -9.64 -1.23 0.16
CA LEU A 76 -10.72 -0.55 0.92
C LEU A 76 -10.22 0.63 1.78
N GLN A 77 -9.02 0.54 2.36
CA GLN A 77 -8.50 1.50 3.34
C GLN A 77 -7.35 2.34 2.79
N VAL A 78 -6.45 1.74 2.01
CA VAL A 78 -5.24 2.42 1.51
C VAL A 78 -5.54 3.27 0.28
N PHE A 79 -6.19 2.70 -0.73
CA PHE A 79 -6.41 3.38 -2.02
C PHE A 79 -7.12 4.74 -1.88
N PRO A 80 -8.21 4.90 -1.09
CA PRO A 80 -8.86 6.21 -0.93
C PRO A 80 -7.95 7.28 -0.33
N VAL A 81 -7.07 6.90 0.61
CA VAL A 81 -6.12 7.82 1.24
C VAL A 81 -5.04 8.25 0.25
N LEU A 82 -4.54 7.33 -0.57
CA LEU A 82 -3.57 7.65 -1.62
C LEU A 82 -4.18 8.61 -2.66
N GLN A 83 -5.44 8.41 -3.04
CA GLN A 83 -6.16 9.33 -3.92
C GLN A 83 -6.32 10.71 -3.30
N GLU A 84 -6.69 10.79 -2.02
CA GLU A 84 -6.87 12.07 -1.31
C GLU A 84 -5.59 12.92 -1.34
N PHE A 85 -4.42 12.29 -1.16
CA PHE A 85 -3.13 12.97 -1.11
C PHE A 85 -2.36 12.98 -2.42
N ASN A 86 -2.95 12.48 -3.51
CA ASN A 86 -2.30 12.33 -4.81
C ASN A 86 -0.94 11.61 -4.72
N LEU A 87 -0.95 10.47 -4.02
CA LEU A 87 0.22 9.62 -3.80
C LEU A 87 0.15 8.36 -4.66
N HIS A 88 1.31 7.84 -5.01
CA HIS A 88 1.53 6.61 -5.75
C HIS A 88 2.05 5.52 -4.81
N ALA A 89 1.60 4.29 -5.02
CA ALA A 89 2.10 3.12 -4.32
C ALA A 89 2.22 1.93 -5.29
N HIS A 90 2.97 0.92 -4.84
CA HIS A 90 3.21 -0.31 -5.58
C HIS A 90 2.63 -1.46 -4.78
N LEU A 91 1.78 -2.27 -5.42
CA LEU A 91 1.16 -3.43 -4.78
C LEU A 91 1.80 -4.70 -5.34
N PHE A 92 2.43 -5.49 -4.48
CA PHE A 92 3.00 -6.78 -4.83
C PHE A 92 2.02 -7.89 -4.47
N LEU A 93 1.23 -8.28 -5.48
CA LEU A 93 0.16 -9.26 -5.35
C LEU A 93 0.70 -10.69 -5.38
N VAL A 94 0.13 -11.56 -4.54
CA VAL A 94 0.31 -13.02 -4.67
C VAL A 94 -0.70 -13.52 -5.70
N THR A 95 -0.28 -13.64 -6.95
CA THR A 95 -1.20 -13.88 -8.09
C THR A 95 -2.01 -15.17 -7.98
N SER A 96 -1.53 -16.18 -7.24
CA SER A 96 -2.30 -17.41 -6.98
C SER A 96 -3.50 -17.23 -6.04
N LEU A 97 -3.60 -16.09 -5.36
CA LEU A 97 -4.71 -15.74 -4.46
C LEU A 97 -5.74 -14.82 -5.13
N ILE A 98 -5.49 -14.40 -6.37
CA ILE A 98 -6.37 -13.49 -7.11
C ILE A 98 -7.36 -14.28 -7.94
N SER A 99 -8.64 -13.91 -7.83
CA SER A 99 -9.76 -14.45 -8.60
C SER A 99 -10.54 -13.36 -9.31
N ASP A 100 -11.27 -13.74 -10.35
CA ASP A 100 -12.27 -12.87 -10.96
C ASP A 100 -13.47 -12.69 -10.02
N GLY A 101 -13.98 -11.47 -9.94
CA GLY A 101 -15.11 -11.15 -9.07
C GLY A 101 -15.62 -9.73 -9.29
N PRO A 102 -16.76 -9.37 -8.67
CA PRO A 102 -17.22 -7.99 -8.66
C PRO A 102 -16.24 -7.09 -7.90
N VAL A 103 -16.19 -5.81 -8.27
CA VAL A 103 -15.43 -4.81 -7.51
C VAL A 103 -15.97 -4.74 -6.08
N ARG A 104 -15.09 -4.93 -5.09
CA ARG A 104 -15.43 -4.81 -3.68
C ARG A 104 -15.65 -3.34 -3.31
N ILE A 105 -16.70 -3.06 -2.54
CA ILE A 105 -17.05 -1.71 -2.09
C ILE A 105 -16.75 -1.56 -0.60
N PRO A 106 -16.17 -0.43 -0.13
CA PRO A 106 -15.75 -0.26 1.27
C PRO A 106 -16.85 -0.50 2.32
N ALA A 107 -18.11 -0.21 1.99
CA ALA A 107 -19.20 -0.33 2.94
C ALA A 107 -19.65 -1.80 3.08
N GLY A 108 -19.46 -2.36 4.28
CA GLY A 108 -20.02 -3.65 4.67
C GLY A 108 -19.10 -4.85 4.53
N GLU A 109 -17.87 -4.65 4.03
CA GLU A 109 -16.87 -5.73 3.97
C GLU A 109 -16.35 -6.06 5.38
N PRO A 110 -16.21 -7.35 5.72
CA PRO A 110 -15.64 -7.74 7.00
C PRO A 110 -14.17 -7.31 7.11
N VAL A 111 -13.76 -7.01 8.34
CA VAL A 111 -12.36 -6.68 8.65
C VAL A 111 -11.69 -7.89 9.29
N TYR A 112 -10.52 -8.25 8.79
CA TYR A 112 -9.72 -9.37 9.28
C TYR A 112 -8.35 -8.90 9.76
N SER A 113 -7.82 -9.62 10.74
CA SER A 113 -6.41 -9.58 11.12
C SER A 113 -5.60 -10.43 10.15
N HIS A 114 -4.28 -10.23 10.12
CA HIS A 114 -3.39 -11.02 9.28
C HIS A 114 -3.56 -12.54 9.49
N ASP A 115 -3.66 -12.98 10.75
CA ASP A 115 -3.80 -14.40 11.08
C ASP A 115 -5.13 -14.96 10.57
N GLU A 116 -6.22 -14.20 10.67
CA GLU A 116 -7.52 -14.60 10.11
C GLU A 116 -7.47 -14.68 8.58
N CYS A 117 -6.81 -13.72 7.91
CA CYS A 117 -6.59 -13.76 6.47
C CYS A 117 -5.84 -15.03 6.07
N GLN A 118 -4.74 -15.35 6.75
CA GLN A 118 -3.98 -16.56 6.49
C GLN A 118 -4.81 -17.84 6.72
N MET A 119 -5.67 -17.87 7.74
CA MET A 119 -6.57 -19.00 7.99
C MET A 119 -7.59 -19.16 6.86
N LEU A 120 -8.19 -18.07 6.36
CA LEU A 120 -9.14 -18.10 5.26
C LEU A 120 -8.49 -18.56 3.95
N VAL A 121 -7.28 -18.07 3.65
CA VAL A 121 -6.50 -18.55 2.50
C VAL A 121 -6.25 -20.06 2.59
N LYS A 122 -5.85 -20.59 3.77
CA LYS A 122 -5.65 -22.04 3.97
C LYS A 122 -6.93 -22.86 3.82
N GLN A 123 -8.10 -22.25 3.97
CA GLN A 123 -9.41 -22.86 3.77
C GLN A 123 -9.91 -22.74 2.31
N GLY A 124 -9.11 -22.18 1.40
CA GLY A 124 -9.51 -21.95 0.00
C GLY A 124 -10.44 -20.74 -0.17
N ARG A 125 -10.48 -19.84 0.82
CA ARG A 125 -11.36 -18.66 0.87
C ARG A 125 -10.57 -17.36 0.64
N ALA A 126 -9.62 -17.40 -0.29
CA ALA A 126 -8.74 -16.27 -0.58
C ALA A 126 -9.51 -15.04 -1.11
N ASP A 127 -10.61 -15.24 -1.83
CA ASP A 127 -11.44 -14.15 -2.37
C ASP A 127 -12.08 -13.26 -1.29
N GLU A 128 -12.11 -13.70 -0.02
CA GLU A 128 -12.70 -12.96 1.08
C GLU A 128 -11.75 -11.95 1.76
N VAL A 129 -10.46 -11.96 1.43
CA VAL A 129 -9.42 -11.29 2.23
C VAL A 129 -8.36 -10.54 1.45
#